data_AF-A0A0T6UUV2-F1
#
_entry.id   AF-A0A0T6UUV2-F1
#
_cell.length_a   1.000
_cell.length_b   1.000
_cell.length_c   1.000
_cell.angle_alpha   90.00
_cell.angle_beta   90.00
_cell.angle_gamma   90.00
#
_symmetry.space_group_name_H-M   'P 1'
#
loop_
_entity.id
_entity.type
_entity.pdbx_description
1 polymer ?
#
loop_
_entity_poly.entity_id
_entity_poly.type
_entity_poly.pdbx_seq_one_letter_code
_entity_poly.pdbx_strand_id
1 'polypeptide(L)'
;MKKSVNSPNKTYKPNKLTAKQRAFAAVTSTILFAFSAYALYAQKISFSYTKIGWNKKTHYIVYSGNELILLVISCTLVAAYFLLKLIDHYDERQNEWKYELFGNLCLCIGMALMFISYIVGHKY
;
A
#
# COMPACT_ATOMS: atom_id res chain seq x y z
N MET A 1 40.01 36.92 -0.11
CA MET A 1 39.47 35.76 0.63
C MET A 1 38.06 35.44 0.12
N LYS A 2 37.91 34.49 -0.82
CA LYS A 2 36.59 33.98 -1.23
C LYS A 2 36.16 32.97 -0.16
N LYS A 3 35.06 33.25 0.56
CA LYS A 3 34.44 32.28 1.47
C LYS A 3 33.96 31.10 0.63
N SER A 4 34.58 29.93 0.79
CA SER A 4 34.03 28.68 0.29
C SER A 4 32.73 28.42 1.05
N VAL A 5 31.60 28.59 0.36
CA VAL A 5 30.31 28.15 0.86
C VAL A 5 30.37 26.63 0.88
N ASN A 6 30.74 26.06 2.03
CA ASN A 6 30.54 24.65 2.32
C ASN A 6 29.03 24.42 2.30
N SER A 7 28.51 24.10 1.13
CA SER A 7 27.22 23.44 1.01
C SER A 7 27.35 22.18 1.86
N PRO A 8 26.47 21.93 2.86
CA PRO A 8 26.48 20.64 3.52
C PRO A 8 26.15 19.64 2.43
N ASN A 9 27.16 18.93 1.93
CA ASN A 9 26.98 17.68 1.22
C ASN A 9 26.16 16.83 2.18
N LYS A 10 24.83 16.85 2.02
CA LYS A 10 23.96 15.86 2.63
C LYS A 10 24.45 14.55 2.06
N THR A 11 25.30 13.88 2.82
CA THR A 11 25.86 12.57 2.50
C THR A 11 24.67 11.70 2.13
N TYR A 12 24.58 11.36 0.85
CA TYR A 12 23.54 10.51 0.30
C TYR A 12 23.44 9.25 1.16
N LYS A 13 22.29 9.01 1.78
CA LYS A 13 22.06 7.86 2.64
C LYS A 13 20.99 6.99 1.98
N PRO A 14 21.39 6.08 1.06
CA PRO A 14 20.47 5.24 0.32
C PRO A 14 19.49 4.57 1.27
N ASN A 15 18.23 4.45 0.83
CA ASN A 15 17.25 3.62 1.52
C ASN A 15 17.70 2.15 1.48
N LYS A 16 18.40 1.72 2.54
CA LYS A 16 18.94 0.37 2.65
C LYS A 16 17.85 -0.58 3.14
N LEU A 17 16.97 -0.97 2.22
CA LEU A 17 16.08 -2.10 2.45
C LEU A 17 16.88 -3.40 2.51
N THR A 18 16.63 -4.19 3.54
CA THR A 18 17.16 -5.55 3.63
C THR A 18 16.57 -6.44 2.53
N ALA A 19 17.26 -7.52 2.16
CA ALA A 19 16.76 -8.47 1.17
C ALA A 19 15.35 -8.99 1.49
N LYS A 20 15.06 -9.25 2.77
CA LYS A 20 13.74 -9.66 3.25
C LYS A 20 12.67 -8.59 3.01
N GLN A 21 12.97 -7.32 3.31
CA GLN A 21 12.02 -6.22 3.09
C GLN A 21 11.73 -6.00 1.61
N ARG A 22 12.74 -6.14 0.74
CA ARG A 22 12.56 -6.06 -0.71
C ARG A 22 11.67 -7.17 -1.23
N ALA A 23 11.93 -8.41 -0.81
CA ALA A 23 11.09 -9.55 -1.18
C ALA A 23 9.65 -9.37 -0.69
N PHE A 24 9.46 -8.93 0.56
CA PHE A 24 8.14 -8.62 1.11
C PHE A 24 7.42 -7.52 0.31
N ALA A 25 8.09 -6.42 -0.01
CA ALA A 25 7.52 -5.34 -0.80
C ALA A 25 7.15 -5.77 -2.23
N ALA A 26 8.00 -6.55 -2.89
CA ALA A 26 7.75 -7.10 -4.22
C ALA A 26 6.55 -8.05 -4.22
N VAL A 27 6.53 -9.00 -3.30
CA VAL A 27 5.43 -9.98 -3.17
C VAL A 27 4.12 -9.29 -2.80
N THR A 28 4.15 -8.39 -1.81
CA THR A 28 2.95 -7.68 -1.35
C THR A 28 2.37 -6.78 -2.43
N SER A 29 3.20 -6.01 -3.14
CA SER A 29 2.71 -5.17 -4.25
C SER A 29 2.13 -6.02 -5.38
N THR A 30 2.78 -7.13 -5.74
CA THR A 30 2.28 -8.05 -6.78
C THR A 30 0.93 -8.65 -6.39
N ILE A 31 0.79 -9.14 -5.15
CA ILE A 31 -0.48 -9.71 -4.65
C ILE A 31 -1.58 -8.66 -4.65
N LEU A 32 -1.30 -7.44 -4.17
CA LEU A 32 -2.30 -6.38 -4.11
C LEU A 32 -2.75 -5.91 -5.50
N PHE A 33 -1.83 -5.78 -6.46
CA PHE A 33 -2.20 -5.46 -7.84
C PHE A 33 -3.00 -6.58 -8.49
N ALA A 34 -2.59 -7.83 -8.33
CA ALA A 34 -3.32 -8.98 -8.83
C ALA A 34 -4.72 -9.06 -8.21
N PHE A 35 -4.82 -8.80 -6.90
CA PHE A 35 -6.09 -8.76 -6.19
C PHE A 35 -7.00 -7.62 -6.70
N SER A 36 -6.46 -6.40 -6.88
CA SER A 36 -7.19 -5.28 -7.47
C SER A 36 -7.71 -5.61 -8.87
N ALA A 37 -6.86 -6.19 -9.73
CA ALA A 37 -7.25 -6.60 -11.08
C ALA A 37 -8.33 -7.69 -11.07
N TYR A 38 -8.18 -8.69 -10.20
CA TYR A 38 -9.17 -9.73 -10.01
C TYR A 38 -10.50 -9.17 -9.50
N ALA A 39 -10.48 -8.24 -8.55
CA ALA A 39 -11.67 -7.59 -8.02
C ALA A 39 -12.46 -6.85 -9.10
N LEU A 40 -11.75 -6.12 -9.97
CA LEU A 40 -12.35 -5.45 -11.13
C LEU A 40 -12.90 -6.45 -12.15
N TYR A 41 -12.24 -7.58 -12.36
CA TYR A 41 -12.74 -8.62 -13.27
C TYR A 41 -13.98 -9.33 -12.73
N ALA A 42 -13.93 -9.78 -11.47
CA ALA A 42 -14.98 -10.60 -10.86
C ALA A 42 -16.24 -9.80 -10.51
N GLN A 43 -16.14 -8.47 -10.32
CA GLN A 43 -17.24 -7.57 -9.95
C GLN A 43 -17.98 -7.95 -8.64
N LYS A 44 -17.48 -8.96 -7.91
CA LYS A 44 -17.97 -9.41 -6.61
C LYS A 44 -16.84 -10.05 -5.82
N ILE A 45 -16.65 -9.62 -4.57
CA ILE A 45 -15.69 -10.23 -3.63
C ILE A 45 -16.38 -10.48 -2.29
N SER A 46 -16.11 -11.62 -1.68
CA SER A 46 -16.58 -11.94 -0.34
C SER A 46 -15.41 -12.32 0.57
N PHE A 47 -15.32 -11.68 1.73
CA PHE A 47 -14.41 -12.05 2.80
C PHE A 47 -15.19 -12.69 3.93
N SER A 48 -14.82 -13.91 4.32
CA SER A 48 -15.35 -14.53 5.53
C SER A 48 -14.39 -14.29 6.69
N TYR A 49 -14.94 -13.93 7.85
CA TYR A 49 -14.19 -13.85 9.08
C TYR A 49 -14.98 -14.51 10.21
N THR A 50 -14.28 -15.28 11.04
CA THR A 50 -14.89 -15.91 12.21
C THR A 50 -14.66 -15.01 13.40
N LYS A 51 -15.73 -14.61 14.09
CA LYS A 51 -15.60 -13.84 15.33
C LYS A 51 -14.94 -14.72 16.39
N ILE A 52 -13.82 -14.25 16.95
CA ILE A 52 -13.17 -14.92 18.08
C ILE A 52 -14.03 -14.66 19.33
N GLY A 53 -14.72 -15.69 19.81
CA GLY A 53 -15.64 -15.61 20.95
C GLY A 53 -16.46 -16.88 21.13
N TRP A 54 -17.31 -16.92 22.18
CA TRP A 54 -18.13 -18.09 22.53
C TRP A 54 -19.17 -18.46 21.47
N ASN A 55 -19.64 -17.49 20.68
CA ASN A 55 -20.49 -17.73 19.51
C ASN A 55 -19.66 -17.67 18.22
N LYS A 56 -19.21 -18.83 17.75
CA LYS A 56 -18.51 -19.02 16.47
C LYS A 56 -19.49 -18.86 15.29
N LYS A 57 -19.96 -17.63 15.05
CA LYS A 57 -20.68 -17.29 13.82
C LYS A 57 -19.68 -16.79 12.79
N THR A 58 -19.74 -17.36 11.59
CA THR A 58 -19.02 -16.85 10.41
C THR A 58 -19.77 -15.65 9.89
N HIS A 59 -19.07 -14.54 9.77
CA HIS A 59 -19.58 -13.32 9.16
C HIS A 59 -18.97 -13.13 7.79
N TYR A 60 -19.74 -12.55 6.88
CA TYR A 60 -19.32 -12.29 5.51
C TYR A 60 -19.36 -10.80 5.24
N ILE A 61 -18.30 -10.27 4.62
CA ILE A 61 -18.28 -8.94 4.04
C ILE A 61 -18.30 -9.14 2.54
N VAL A 62 -19.34 -8.65 1.89
CA VAL A 62 -19.54 -8.78 0.46
C VAL A 62 -19.42 -7.40 -0.17
N TYR A 63 -18.59 -7.30 -1.20
CA TYR A 63 -18.44 -6.14 -2.06
C TYR A 63 -19.01 -6.48 -3.42
N SER A 64 -19.89 -5.63 -3.96
CA SER A 64 -20.41 -5.81 -5.31
C SER A 64 -20.55 -4.49 -6.06
N GLY A 65 -20.30 -4.54 -7.37
CA GLY A 65 -20.39 -3.35 -8.24
C GLY A 65 -19.55 -2.18 -7.74
N ASN A 66 -20.18 -1.02 -7.55
CA ASN A 66 -19.49 0.24 -7.21
C ASN A 66 -18.79 0.21 -5.83
N GLU A 67 -19.19 -0.66 -4.91
CA GLU A 67 -18.56 -0.78 -3.59
C GLU A 67 -17.12 -1.28 -3.67
N LEU A 68 -16.79 -2.01 -4.74
CA LEU A 68 -15.43 -2.50 -4.99
C LEU A 68 -14.46 -1.36 -5.31
N ILE A 69 -14.94 -0.22 -5.80
CA ILE A 69 -14.07 0.89 -6.25
C ILE A 69 -13.19 1.36 -5.10
N LEU A 70 -13.76 1.55 -3.91
CA LEU A 70 -13.00 1.99 -2.73
C LEU A 70 -11.96 0.95 -2.31
N LEU A 71 -12.33 -0.34 -2.35
CA LEU A 71 -11.42 -1.44 -2.02
C LEU A 71 -10.26 -1.50 -3.02
N VAL A 72 -10.55 -1.46 -4.32
CA VAL A 72 -9.56 -1.50 -5.40
C VAL A 72 -8.61 -0.33 -5.33
N ILE A 73 -9.11 0.91 -5.16
CA ILE A 73 -8.27 2.10 -5.01
C ILE A 73 -7.38 1.96 -3.78
N SER A 74 -7.93 1.50 -2.64
CA SER A 74 -7.16 1.29 -1.42
C SER A 74 -6.00 0.31 -1.61
N CYS A 75 -6.28 -0.87 -2.18
CA CYS A 75 -5.27 -1.90 -2.44
C CYS A 75 -4.21 -1.41 -3.42
N THR A 76 -4.62 -0.68 -4.46
CA THR A 76 -3.72 -0.13 -5.48
C THR A 76 -2.78 0.93 -4.90
N LEU A 77 -3.26 1.80 -4.02
CA LEU A 77 -2.42 2.80 -3.35
C LEU A 77 -1.41 2.15 -2.39
N VAL A 78 -1.83 1.15 -1.62
CA VAL A 78 -0.93 0.39 -0.75
C VAL A 78 0.09 -0.40 -1.59
N ALA A 79 -0.31 -0.98 -2.72
CA ALA A 79 0.60 -1.63 -3.65
C ALA A 79 1.64 -0.65 -4.21
N ALA A 80 1.21 0.55 -4.61
CA ALA A 80 2.07 1.60 -5.11
C ALA A 80 3.09 2.04 -4.05
N TYR A 81 2.71 2.13 -2.77
CA TYR A 81 3.65 2.40 -1.68
C TYR A 81 4.80 1.38 -1.62
N PHE A 82 4.48 0.09 -1.64
CA PHE A 82 5.51 -0.96 -1.62
C PHE A 82 6.37 -0.96 -2.88
N LEU A 83 5.77 -0.67 -4.04
CA LEU A 83 6.51 -0.54 -5.29
C LEU A 83 7.46 0.66 -5.27
N LEU A 84 7.02 1.82 -4.77
CA LEU A 84 7.83 3.01 -4.63
C LEU A 84 9.02 2.78 -3.69
N LYS A 85 8.83 2.07 -2.58
CA LYS A 85 9.94 1.67 -1.69
C LYS A 85 10.97 0.80 -2.39
N LEU A 86 10.53 -0.06 -3.30
CA LEU A 86 11.42 -0.91 -4.08
C LEU A 86 12.16 -0.08 -5.13
N ILE A 87 11.47 0.83 -5.83
CA ILE A 87 12.08 1.75 -6.80
C ILE A 87 13.10 2.65 -6.12
N ASP A 88 12.76 3.27 -5.00
CA ASP A 88 13.64 4.15 -4.21
C ASP A 88 14.92 3.43 -3.74
N HIS A 89 14.84 2.12 -3.47
CA HIS A 89 16.03 1.33 -3.16
C HIS A 89 17.00 1.17 -4.36
N TYR A 90 16.48 1.12 -5.58
CA TYR A 90 17.29 1.01 -6.81
C TYR A 90 17.61 2.38 -7.44
N ASP A 91 16.85 3.43 -7.11
CA ASP A 91 17.04 4.79 -7.60
C ASP A 91 18.02 5.54 -6.69
N GLU A 92 19.30 5.55 -7.06
CA GLU A 92 20.36 6.19 -6.28
C GLU A 92 20.40 7.74 -6.37
N ARG A 93 19.27 8.37 -6.70
CA ARG A 93 19.16 9.82 -6.92
C ARG A 93 18.87 10.57 -5.62
N GLN A 94 19.24 11.85 -5.55
CA GLN A 94 18.99 12.75 -4.42
C GLN A 94 17.50 13.15 -4.20
N ASN A 95 16.54 12.36 -4.72
CA ASN A 95 15.10 12.64 -4.65
C ASN A 95 14.36 11.76 -3.62
N GLU A 96 15.06 11.06 -2.73
CA GLU A 96 14.47 10.14 -1.73
C GLU A 96 13.29 10.75 -0.96
N TRP A 97 13.39 12.02 -0.58
CA TRP A 97 12.32 12.72 0.15
C TRP A 97 10.99 12.77 -0.63
N LYS A 98 11.02 12.81 -1.97
CA LYS A 98 9.81 12.82 -2.81
C LYS A 98 9.16 11.45 -2.83
N TYR A 99 9.95 10.39 -2.95
CA TYR A 99 9.46 9.01 -2.90
C TYR A 99 8.91 8.67 -1.52
N GLU A 100 9.58 9.11 -0.45
CA GLU A 100 9.12 8.91 0.91
C GLU A 100 7.82 9.66 1.18
N LEU A 101 7.73 10.95 0.81
CA LEU A 101 6.52 11.74 0.99
C LEU A 101 5.35 11.16 0.19
N PHE A 102 5.54 10.91 -1.10
CA PHE A 102 4.50 10.36 -1.96
C PHE A 102 4.07 8.96 -1.52
N GLY A 103 5.04 8.09 -1.19
CA GLY A 103 4.77 6.77 -0.66
C GLY A 103 3.95 6.81 0.64
N ASN A 104 4.33 7.66 1.59
CA ASN A 104 3.60 7.80 2.84
C ASN A 104 2.18 8.34 2.62
N LEU A 105 1.98 9.26 1.65
CA LEU A 105 0.65 9.71 1.26
C LEU A 105 -0.19 8.55 0.67
N CYS A 106 0.39 7.76 -0.24
CA CYS A 106 -0.27 6.58 -0.78
C CYS A 106 -0.68 5.59 0.33
N LEU A 107 0.21 5.34 1.30
CA LEU A 107 -0.08 4.47 2.42
C LEU A 107 -1.20 5.03 3.31
N CYS A 108 -1.11 6.29 3.72
CA CYS A 108 -2.11 6.91 4.59
C CYS A 108 -3.49 6.95 3.93
N ILE A 109 -3.58 7.42 2.67
CA ILE A 109 -4.83 7.49 1.92
C ILE A 109 -5.36 6.08 1.64
N GLY A 110 -4.49 5.16 1.22
CA GLY A 110 -4.85 3.76 0.97
C GLY A 110 -5.43 3.09 2.21
N MET A 111 -4.78 3.22 3.36
CA MET A 111 -5.27 2.65 4.63
C MET A 111 -6.58 3.29 5.09
N ALA A 112 -6.74 4.61 4.93
CA ALA A 112 -7.99 5.30 5.25
C ALA A 112 -9.15 4.80 4.37
N LEU A 113 -8.92 4.69 3.05
CA LEU A 113 -9.91 4.17 2.11
C LEU A 113 -10.25 2.69 2.39
N MET A 114 -9.27 1.89 2.81
CA MET A 114 -9.51 0.49 3.20
C MET A 114 -10.45 0.42 4.41
N PHE A 115 -10.27 1.31 5.40
CA PHE A 115 -11.14 1.38 6.56
C PHE A 115 -12.56 1.84 6.19
N ILE A 116 -12.69 2.84 5.32
CA ILE A 116 -13.99 3.30 4.81
C ILE A 116 -14.67 2.18 4.02
N SER A 117 -13.91 1.48 3.16
CA SER A 117 -14.41 0.33 2.40
C SER A 117 -14.92 -0.78 3.32
N TYR A 118 -14.26 -1.06 4.44
CA TYR A 118 -14.73 -2.01 5.44
C TYR A 118 -16.07 -1.62 6.10
N ILE A 119 -16.34 -0.31 6.23
CA ILE A 119 -17.61 0.18 6.78
C ILE A 119 -18.72 0.06 5.75
N VAL A 120 -18.43 0.40 4.49
CA VAL A 120 -19.40 0.40 3.38
C VAL A 120 -19.79 -1.01 2.94
N GLY A 121 -18.85 -1.97 2.97
CA GLY A 121 -19.12 -3.33 2.52
C GLY A 121 -20.29 -3.98 3.26
N HIS A 122 -21.19 -4.61 2.51
CA HIS A 122 -22.38 -5.26 3.05
C HIS A 122 -22.00 -6.45 3.95
N LYS A 123 -22.65 -6.55 5.13
CA LYS A 123 -22.35 -7.55 6.15
C LYS A 123 -23.52 -8.49 6.36
N TYR A 124 -23.26 -9.80 6.30
CA TYR A 124 -24.24 -10.86 6.54
C TYR A 124 -23.68 -11.92 7.50
#